data_AF-A0A3N5TPV7-F1
#
_entry.id   AF-A0A3N5TPV7-F1
#
_cell.length_a   1.000
_cell.length_b   1.000
_cell.length_c   1.000
_cell.angle_alpha   90.00
_cell.angle_beta   90.00
_cell.angle_gamma   90.00
#
_symmetry.space_group_name_H-M   'P 1'
#
loop_
_entity.id
_entity.type
_entity.pdbx_description
1 polymer ?
#
loop_
_entity_poly.entity_id
_entity_poly.type
_entity_poly.pdbx_seq_one_letter_code
_entity_poly.pdbx_strand_id
1 'polypeptide(L)'
;MKATGFIVKSLISYTCTILAICTLIAIFFSLNGSLHANTSSIFSDVFPQFFLVFVLPSLVILMLFRFFFLFPLVASNTGKSSHNSYSQKDTVLSETSTKRVLSLPFLSHLIHTAVFSIAVPLAALCFGKLDTGFSFKIVFYILLGAALSGIVSSIQTNMDNRLKKKMLNTFRMASNIIYKEKTRSGLFSGIVLPVLMTSLFCLLFMIGDNYQLHQADRFKSELIDSVAKNVISAGQAKQLSEEFAKTGELPVGIPAGVSETFSGSNDSFASSVLTFAILLLLCITSVLPFTADLRQRILYHSILLDNILHGKDYFHKRITVINQDELGELSLKLNIFIDKFKEILESIFSSTDSVTQVSGSLDSSLSNASAAIEEMVTTIKQITANADTQSQVVETIRGKVEEMLIGIDGTSIDVGELSSFVQETSSAMHETTVSIQTISKNTEQVNDLANKLVHISKDGNVSVTETIESIKEIEKASAQVKEIVGIISNIAAQTNLLSINASI
;
A
#
# COMPACT_ATOMS: atom_id res chain seq x y z
N MET A 1 19.77 12.40 27.31
CA MET A 1 21.23 12.39 27.01
C MET A 1 21.58 12.73 25.57
N LYS A 2 20.94 12.16 24.52
CA LYS A 2 21.25 12.52 23.11
C LYS A 2 20.91 13.99 22.75
N ALA A 3 19.80 14.52 23.27
CA ALA A 3 19.40 15.92 23.07
C ALA A 3 20.34 16.91 23.79
N THR A 4 20.70 16.63 25.05
CA THR A 4 21.67 17.42 25.81
C THR A 4 23.06 17.39 25.19
N GLY A 5 23.51 16.23 24.68
CA GLY A 5 24.77 16.11 23.95
C GLY A 5 24.79 16.91 22.64
N PHE A 6 23.66 16.99 21.92
CA PHE A 6 23.57 17.79 20.69
C PHE A 6 23.53 19.30 20.96
N ILE A 7 22.82 19.72 22.02
CA ILE A 7 22.75 21.12 22.44
C ILE A 7 24.12 21.60 22.92
N VAL A 8 24.81 20.79 23.73
CA VAL A 8 26.17 21.06 24.17
C VAL A 8 27.13 21.09 22.97
N LYS A 9 27.03 20.16 22.02
CA LYS A 9 27.84 20.20 20.78
C LYS A 9 27.56 21.42 19.91
N SER A 10 26.31 21.86 19.79
CA SER A 10 25.96 23.06 19.03
C SER A 10 26.45 24.33 19.72
N LEU A 11 26.33 24.44 21.05
CA LEU A 11 26.90 25.55 21.82
C LEU A 11 28.44 25.57 21.74
N ILE A 12 29.09 24.40 21.80
CA ILE A 12 30.54 24.27 21.66
C ILE A 12 30.97 24.72 20.26
N SER A 13 30.24 24.28 19.22
CA SER A 13 30.47 24.74 17.85
C SER A 13 30.31 26.26 17.75
N TYR A 14 29.33 26.83 18.46
CA TYR A 14 29.06 28.26 18.50
C TYR A 14 30.18 29.07 19.18
N THR A 15 30.70 28.55 20.30
CA THR A 15 31.86 29.14 20.96
C THR A 15 33.13 29.00 20.13
N CYS A 16 33.31 27.89 19.41
CA CYS A 16 34.47 27.68 18.55
C CYS A 16 34.44 28.57 17.30
N THR A 17 33.28 28.81 16.68
CA THR A 17 33.19 29.72 15.53
C THR A 17 33.42 31.17 15.95
N ILE A 18 32.87 31.60 17.08
CA ILE A 18 33.14 32.94 17.63
C ILE A 18 34.63 33.09 17.96
N LEU A 19 35.24 32.10 18.63
CA LEU A 19 36.66 32.12 18.97
C LEU A 19 37.56 32.07 17.71
N ALA A 20 37.17 31.32 16.67
CA ALA A 20 37.88 31.25 15.40
C ALA A 20 37.82 32.58 14.62
N ILE A 21 36.68 33.26 14.63
CA ILE A 21 36.53 34.57 13.99
C ILE A 21 37.33 35.62 14.78
N CYS A 22 37.26 35.61 16.12
CA CYS A 22 38.06 36.50 16.97
C CYS A 22 39.57 36.28 16.82
N THR A 23 40.02 35.03 16.66
CA THR A 23 41.44 34.71 16.41
C THR A 23 41.90 35.10 15.01
N LEU A 24 41.06 34.93 13.98
CA LEU A 24 41.33 35.46 12.63
C LEU A 24 41.45 36.99 12.63
N ILE A 25 40.57 37.70 13.35
CA ILE A 25 40.64 39.15 13.52
C ILE A 25 41.94 39.54 14.25
N ALA A 26 42.31 38.84 15.33
CA ALA A 26 43.56 39.09 16.06
C ALA A 26 44.82 38.82 15.22
N ILE A 27 44.83 37.76 14.41
CA ILE A 27 45.92 37.42 13.47
C ILE A 27 46.03 38.50 12.37
N PHE A 28 44.91 38.99 11.85
CA PHE A 28 44.89 40.08 10.87
C PHE A 28 45.47 41.39 11.45
N PHE A 29 45.16 41.71 12.70
CA PHE A 29 45.77 42.85 13.41
C PHE A 29 47.28 42.68 13.63
N SER A 30 47.73 41.45 13.92
CA SER A 30 49.16 41.14 14.07
C SER A 30 49.93 41.28 12.75
N LEU A 31 49.34 40.85 11.63
CA LEU A 31 49.96 40.92 10.29
C LEU A 31 50.06 42.36 9.73
N ASN A 32 49.12 43.25 10.07
CA ASN A 32 49.16 44.66 9.64
C ASN A 32 50.05 45.56 10.52
N GLY A 33 50.61 45.03 11.62
CA GLY A 33 51.55 45.72 12.52
C GLY A 33 52.98 45.86 11.99
N SER A 34 53.28 45.37 10.78
CA SER A 34 54.62 45.44 10.16
C SER A 34 55.08 46.85 9.76
N LEU A 35 54.24 47.87 9.90
CA LEU A 35 54.53 49.20 9.35
C LEU A 35 55.06 50.26 10.32
N HIS A 36 55.20 50.03 11.64
CA HIS A 36 56.05 50.88 12.51
C HIS A 36 56.47 50.13 13.78
N ALA A 37 57.75 50.26 14.15
CA ALA A 37 58.41 49.54 15.22
C ALA A 37 57.91 49.94 16.63
N ASN A 38 57.06 49.10 17.21
CA ASN A 38 56.92 48.80 18.66
C ASN A 38 55.75 47.81 18.82
N THR A 39 55.97 46.55 18.43
CA THR A 39 54.92 45.53 18.31
C THR A 39 54.68 44.69 19.57
N SER A 40 55.53 44.80 20.61
CA SER A 40 55.36 44.05 21.86
C SER A 40 54.35 44.66 22.83
N SER A 41 54.20 46.00 22.85
CA SER A 41 53.26 46.70 23.74
C SER A 41 51.81 46.68 23.23
N ILE A 42 51.60 46.66 21.90
CA ILE A 42 50.26 46.60 21.32
C ILE A 42 49.59 45.26 21.67
N PHE A 43 50.32 44.14 21.62
CA PHE A 43 49.75 42.84 21.97
C PHE A 43 49.53 42.70 23.49
N SER A 44 50.40 43.27 24.35
CA SER A 44 50.21 43.24 25.81
C SER A 44 49.07 44.13 26.30
N ASP A 45 48.83 45.26 25.64
CA ASP A 45 47.88 46.26 26.12
C ASP A 45 46.49 46.12 25.49
N VAL A 46 46.43 45.72 24.21
CA VAL A 46 45.16 45.59 23.47
C VAL A 46 44.49 44.24 23.74
N PHE A 47 45.25 43.15 23.83
CA PHE A 47 44.68 41.82 23.97
C PHE A 47 43.86 41.62 25.26
N PRO A 48 44.30 42.09 26.45
CA PRO A 48 43.51 42.01 27.67
C PRO A 48 42.25 42.87 27.60
N GLN A 49 42.33 44.06 27.02
CA GLN A 49 41.17 44.96 26.85
C GLN A 49 40.15 44.37 25.85
N PHE A 50 40.63 43.83 24.74
CA PHE A 50 39.80 43.12 23.76
C PHE A 50 39.12 41.90 24.38
N PHE A 51 39.85 41.10 25.17
CA PHE A 51 39.29 39.95 25.87
C PHE A 51 38.21 40.37 26.88
N LEU A 52 38.45 41.44 27.63
CA LEU A 52 37.52 41.93 28.65
C LEU A 52 36.26 42.58 28.05
N VAL A 53 36.37 43.22 26.88
CA VAL A 53 35.26 43.93 26.21
C VAL A 53 34.46 43.02 25.28
N PHE A 54 35.09 42.09 24.56
CA PHE A 54 34.40 41.26 23.56
C PHE A 54 34.16 39.84 24.03
N VAL A 55 35.16 39.20 24.64
CA VAL A 55 35.12 37.76 24.93
C VAL A 55 34.41 37.50 26.26
N LEU A 56 34.70 38.29 27.29
CA LEU A 56 34.12 38.15 28.63
C LEU A 56 32.60 38.36 28.64
N PRO A 57 32.03 39.41 28.02
CA PRO A 57 30.58 39.61 28.03
C PRO A 57 29.84 38.52 27.24
N SER A 58 30.40 38.07 26.11
CA SER A 58 29.85 36.92 25.37
C SER A 58 29.85 35.64 26.20
N LEU A 59 30.93 35.36 26.95
CA LEU A 59 31.01 34.22 27.86
C LEU A 59 29.99 34.31 29.01
N VAL A 60 29.87 35.48 29.63
CA VAL A 60 28.89 35.74 30.70
C VAL A 60 27.47 35.54 30.19
N ILE A 61 27.15 36.08 29.02
CA ILE A 61 25.81 35.93 28.44
C ILE A 61 25.53 34.48 28.05
N LEU A 62 26.52 33.74 27.52
CA LEU A 62 26.42 32.30 27.28
C LEU A 62 26.18 31.50 28.57
N MET A 63 26.85 31.89 29.67
CA MET A 63 26.64 31.27 30.99
C MET A 63 25.24 31.58 31.54
N LEU A 64 24.79 32.84 31.45
CA LEU A 64 23.43 33.24 31.85
C LEU A 64 22.38 32.51 31.01
N PHE A 65 22.61 32.37 29.71
CA PHE A 65 21.73 31.63 28.81
C PHE A 65 21.66 30.14 29.17
N ARG A 66 22.81 29.52 29.45
CA ARG A 66 22.88 28.14 29.92
C ARG A 66 22.12 27.95 31.24
N PHE A 67 22.21 28.92 32.14
CA PHE A 67 21.59 28.89 33.46
C PHE A 67 20.07 29.14 33.42
N PHE A 68 19.61 30.20 32.75
CA PHE A 68 18.19 30.60 32.75
C PHE A 68 17.31 29.82 31.77
N PHE A 69 17.87 29.32 30.68
CA PHE A 69 17.08 28.69 29.61
C PHE A 69 17.34 27.19 29.48
N LEU A 70 18.60 26.77 29.51
CA LEU A 70 18.97 25.36 29.27
C LEU A 70 18.74 24.48 30.51
N PHE A 71 19.12 24.97 31.69
CA PHE A 71 18.99 24.23 32.95
C PHE A 71 17.53 23.87 33.29
N PRO A 72 16.55 24.80 33.18
CA PRO A 72 15.14 24.47 33.44
C PRO A 72 14.53 23.53 32.39
N LEU A 73 14.97 23.62 31.12
CA LEU A 73 14.53 22.72 30.04
C LEU A 73 14.99 21.28 30.26
N VAL A 74 16.22 21.11 30.74
CA VAL A 74 16.75 19.79 31.12
C VAL A 74 16.02 19.26 32.35
N ALA A 75 15.79 20.11 33.36
CA ALA A 75 15.03 19.76 34.57
C ALA A 75 13.60 19.29 34.26
N SER A 76 12.91 19.96 33.33
CA SER A 76 11.58 19.58 32.82
C SER A 76 11.56 18.19 32.17
N ASN A 77 12.67 17.74 31.57
CA ASN A 77 12.75 16.45 30.89
C ASN A 77 13.28 15.33 31.79
N THR A 78 14.06 15.65 32.83
CA THR A 78 14.51 14.67 33.83
C THR A 78 13.42 14.28 34.82
N GLY A 79 12.37 15.10 34.99
CA GLY A 79 11.17 14.75 35.75
C GLY A 79 10.20 13.80 35.04
N LYS A 80 10.42 13.48 33.74
CA LYS A 80 9.53 12.62 32.93
C LYS A 80 9.83 11.12 33.02
N SER A 81 10.71 10.71 33.93
CA SER A 81 10.98 9.30 34.18
C SER A 81 10.10 8.80 35.31
N SER A 82 9.08 8.00 34.95
CA SER A 82 8.27 7.16 35.85
C SER A 82 7.11 7.84 36.62
N HIS A 83 6.00 8.16 35.94
CA HIS A 83 4.65 7.62 36.24
C HIS A 83 3.55 8.36 35.43
N ASN A 84 2.55 7.59 34.99
CA ASN A 84 1.40 8.02 34.18
C ASN A 84 0.36 8.81 35.02
N SER A 85 0.62 10.08 35.29
CA SER A 85 -0.44 11.03 35.66
C SER A 85 0.04 12.46 35.39
N TYR A 86 -0.51 13.10 34.36
CA TYR A 86 -0.23 14.50 34.05
C TYR A 86 -0.83 15.39 35.14
N SER A 87 0.02 15.98 35.99
CA SER A 87 -0.40 17.04 36.92
C SER A 87 -0.57 18.36 36.18
N GLN A 88 -1.54 19.18 36.59
CA GLN A 88 -1.75 20.55 36.07
C GLN A 88 -0.47 21.42 36.17
N LYS A 89 0.42 21.10 37.12
CA LYS A 89 1.72 21.74 37.30
C LYS A 89 2.72 21.41 36.18
N ASP A 90 2.66 20.20 35.64
CA ASP A 90 3.53 19.73 34.54
C ASP A 90 3.13 20.32 33.18
N THR A 91 1.83 20.56 32.99
CA THR A 91 1.28 21.22 31.80
C THR A 91 1.72 22.69 31.73
N VAL A 92 1.66 23.41 32.85
CA VAL A 92 2.12 24.81 32.95
C VAL A 92 3.64 24.92 32.76
N LEU A 93 4.42 23.99 33.34
CA LEU A 93 5.87 23.93 33.12
C LEU A 93 6.22 23.65 31.65
N SER A 94 5.48 22.77 30.98
CA SER A 94 5.65 22.45 29.56
C SER A 94 5.33 23.63 28.65
N GLU A 95 4.24 24.37 28.92
CA GLU A 95 3.86 25.55 28.13
C GLU A 95 4.88 26.69 28.31
N THR A 96 5.33 26.94 29.54
CA THR A 96 6.37 27.94 29.85
C THR A 96 7.69 27.59 29.18
N SER A 97 8.07 26.31 29.18
CA SER A 97 9.27 25.81 28.50
C SER A 97 9.15 25.94 26.97
N THR A 98 7.96 25.67 26.41
CA THR A 98 7.69 25.83 24.97
C THR A 98 7.80 27.29 24.54
N LYS A 99 7.19 28.22 25.28
CA LYS A 99 7.33 29.67 25.02
C LYS A 99 8.79 30.14 25.06
N ARG A 100 9.61 29.59 25.96
CA ARG A 100 11.05 29.86 26.03
C ARG A 100 11.86 29.29 24.86
N VAL A 101 11.51 28.10 24.36
CA VAL A 101 12.12 27.54 23.13
C VAL A 101 11.74 28.38 21.90
N LEU A 102 10.52 28.90 21.86
CA LEU A 102 10.05 29.73 20.76
C LEU A 102 10.71 31.12 20.76
N SER A 103 11.03 31.70 21.92
CA SER A 103 11.70 33.01 22.07
C SER A 103 13.23 32.97 21.96
N LEU A 104 13.83 31.77 21.96
CA LEU A 104 15.27 31.54 21.89
C LEU A 104 15.97 32.26 20.72
N PRO A 105 15.45 32.22 19.47
CA PRO A 105 16.08 32.88 18.33
C PRO A 105 16.07 34.40 18.46
N PHE A 106 14.97 34.96 18.98
CA PHE A 106 14.83 36.39 19.19
C PHE A 106 15.82 36.90 20.24
N LEU A 107 15.97 36.18 21.35
CA LEU A 107 16.89 36.55 22.42
C LEU A 107 18.37 36.38 22.02
N SER A 108 18.70 35.31 21.31
CA SER A 108 20.01 35.06 20.68
C SER A 108 20.40 36.21 19.75
N HIS A 109 19.47 36.61 18.87
CA HIS A 109 19.66 37.74 17.96
C HIS A 109 19.80 39.07 18.70
N LEU A 110 19.00 39.33 19.73
CA LEU A 110 19.07 40.54 20.55
C LEU A 110 20.42 40.65 21.28
N ILE A 111 20.89 39.56 21.88
CA ILE A 111 22.19 39.46 22.56
C ILE A 111 23.32 39.72 21.57
N HIS A 112 23.32 39.07 20.41
CA HIS A 112 24.38 39.25 19.42
C HIS A 112 24.42 40.66 18.87
N THR A 113 23.24 41.22 18.56
CA THR A 113 23.12 42.59 18.05
C THR A 113 23.59 43.59 19.11
N ALA A 114 23.23 43.39 20.39
CA ALA A 114 23.70 44.24 21.48
C ALA A 114 25.22 44.14 21.68
N VAL A 115 25.79 42.93 21.70
CA VAL A 115 27.24 42.72 21.86
C VAL A 115 28.01 43.35 20.70
N PHE A 116 27.61 43.12 19.44
CA PHE A 116 28.33 43.70 18.30
C PHE A 116 28.12 45.22 18.17
N SER A 117 26.92 45.73 18.49
CA SER A 117 26.63 47.18 18.40
C SER A 117 27.30 47.97 19.52
N ILE A 118 27.56 47.37 20.69
CA ILE A 118 28.22 48.03 21.84
C ILE A 118 29.73 47.83 21.80
N ALA A 119 30.20 46.63 21.43
CA ALA A 119 31.62 46.31 21.51
C ALA A 119 32.44 47.00 20.40
N VAL A 120 31.89 47.20 19.19
CA VAL A 120 32.58 47.92 18.10
C VAL A 120 32.89 49.39 18.46
N PRO A 121 31.94 50.18 19.01
CA PRO A 121 32.24 51.52 19.55
C PRO A 121 33.22 51.50 20.73
N LEU A 122 33.10 50.53 21.65
CA LEU A 122 34.02 50.43 22.79
C LEU A 122 35.46 50.11 22.36
N ALA A 123 35.65 49.26 21.34
CA ALA A 123 36.95 49.06 20.72
C ALA A 123 37.49 50.37 20.16
N ALA A 124 36.69 51.09 19.36
CA ALA A 124 37.11 52.36 18.77
C ALA A 124 37.55 53.37 19.85
N LEU A 125 36.84 53.45 20.98
CA LEU A 125 37.21 54.27 22.14
C LEU A 125 38.50 53.79 22.83
N CYS A 126 38.70 52.49 23.02
CA CYS A 126 39.94 51.93 23.57
C CYS A 126 41.16 52.14 22.65
N PHE A 127 40.96 52.14 21.33
CA PHE A 127 42.01 52.40 20.33
C PHE A 127 42.32 53.89 20.14
N GLY A 128 41.57 54.80 20.76
CA GLY A 128 41.77 56.26 20.72
C GLY A 128 43.08 56.77 21.35
N LYS A 129 43.97 55.89 21.80
CA LYS A 129 45.34 56.19 22.24
C LYS A 129 46.41 55.95 21.17
N LEU A 130 46.03 55.73 19.91
CA LEU A 130 46.98 55.76 18.79
C LEU A 130 47.21 57.21 18.40
N ASP A 131 48.28 57.80 18.96
CA ASP A 131 48.79 59.09 18.55
C ASP A 131 48.98 59.14 17.03
N THR A 132 48.54 60.27 16.45
CA THR A 132 48.66 60.70 15.04
C THR A 132 47.62 60.15 14.04
N GLY A 133 46.66 61.02 13.68
CA GLY A 133 45.98 61.04 12.38
C GLY A 133 44.86 60.02 12.17
N PHE A 134 43.65 60.53 11.90
CA PHE A 134 42.48 59.74 11.49
C PHE A 134 42.76 58.99 10.17
N SER A 135 43.15 57.72 10.24
CA SER A 135 43.45 56.90 9.06
C SER A 135 42.19 56.17 8.57
N PHE A 136 41.99 56.13 7.23
CA PHE A 136 41.02 55.30 6.49
C PHE A 136 40.87 53.86 7.01
N LYS A 137 41.91 53.35 7.68
CA LYS A 137 41.94 52.08 8.41
C LYS A 137 40.82 51.97 9.46
N ILE A 138 40.55 52.99 10.28
CA ILE A 138 39.49 52.93 11.32
C ILE A 138 38.11 52.78 10.67
N VAL A 139 37.86 53.51 9.59
CA VAL A 139 36.63 53.44 8.79
C VAL A 139 36.43 52.06 8.16
N PHE A 140 37.49 51.52 7.57
CA PHE A 140 37.50 50.17 7.02
C PHE A 140 37.19 49.11 8.09
N TYR A 141 37.76 49.24 9.29
CA TYR A 141 37.54 48.30 10.39
C TYR A 141 36.10 48.32 10.93
N ILE A 142 35.47 49.50 10.99
CA ILE A 142 34.07 49.63 11.41
C ILE A 142 33.12 49.02 10.36
N LEU A 143 33.35 49.29 9.07
CA LEU A 143 32.56 48.72 7.98
C LEU A 143 32.71 47.19 7.89
N LEU A 144 33.93 46.68 8.05
CA LEU A 144 34.21 45.24 8.05
C LEU A 144 33.53 44.55 9.26
N GLY A 145 33.57 45.18 10.44
CA GLY A 145 32.89 44.68 11.64
C GLY A 145 31.37 44.61 11.48
N ALA A 146 30.76 45.62 10.86
CA ALA A 146 29.32 45.64 10.57
C ALA A 146 28.91 44.58 9.53
N ALA A 147 29.70 44.40 8.46
CA ALA A 147 29.45 43.36 7.45
C ALA A 147 29.57 41.95 8.02
N LEU A 148 30.60 41.71 8.83
CA LEU A 148 30.80 40.43 9.54
C LEU A 148 29.65 40.17 10.53
N SER A 149 29.18 41.19 11.26
CA SER A 149 28.02 41.08 12.16
C SER A 149 26.75 40.64 11.42
N GLY A 150 26.46 41.21 10.24
CA GLY A 150 25.31 40.84 9.42
C GLY A 150 25.37 39.38 8.92
N ILE A 151 26.53 38.94 8.46
CA ILE A 151 26.75 37.56 8.00
C ILE A 151 26.61 36.57 9.16
N VAL A 152 27.24 36.86 10.31
CA VAL A 152 27.14 36.03 11.51
C VAL A 152 25.70 35.95 12.02
N SER A 153 24.97 37.07 12.01
CA SER A 153 23.56 37.13 12.42
C SER A 153 22.64 36.30 11.51
N SER A 154 22.89 36.31 10.19
CA SER A 154 22.14 35.49 9.23
C SER A 154 22.41 33.99 9.39
N ILE A 155 23.69 33.61 9.52
CA ILE A 155 24.09 32.22 9.81
C ILE A 155 23.45 31.75 11.11
N GLN A 156 23.45 32.62 12.13
CA GLN A 156 22.90 32.29 13.44
C GLN A 156 21.37 32.13 13.40
N THR A 157 20.66 33.01 12.71
CA THR A 157 19.19 32.91 12.58
C THR A 157 18.79 31.60 11.89
N ASN A 158 19.55 31.18 10.88
CA ASN A 158 19.34 29.89 10.21
C ASN A 158 19.65 28.69 11.13
N MET A 159 20.70 28.78 11.93
CA MET A 159 21.03 27.75 12.93
C MET A 159 19.98 27.66 14.03
N ASP A 160 19.52 28.80 14.56
CA ASP A 160 18.49 28.88 15.60
C ASP A 160 17.15 28.33 15.11
N ASN A 161 16.76 28.59 13.86
CA ASN A 161 15.57 28.01 13.26
C ASN A 161 15.67 26.49 13.10
N ARG A 162 16.84 25.97 12.69
CA ARG A 162 17.10 24.52 12.63
C ARG A 162 17.05 23.90 14.03
N LEU A 163 17.64 24.56 15.03
CA LEU A 163 17.64 24.12 16.42
C LEU A 163 16.22 24.08 16.99
N LYS A 164 15.43 25.13 16.76
CA LYS A 164 14.00 25.24 17.13
C LYS A 164 13.18 24.09 16.58
N LYS A 165 13.26 23.83 15.26
CA LYS A 165 12.51 22.74 14.60
C LYS A 165 12.90 21.38 15.18
N LYS A 166 14.19 21.16 15.42
CA LYS A 166 14.69 19.89 15.96
C LYS A 166 14.33 19.70 17.45
N MET A 167 14.31 20.77 18.25
CA MET A 167 13.87 20.74 19.64
C MET A 167 12.37 20.42 19.75
N LEU A 168 11.51 21.09 18.97
CA LEU A 168 10.07 20.81 18.95
C LEU A 168 9.78 19.33 18.64
N ASN A 169 10.49 18.77 17.66
CA ASN A 169 10.37 17.36 17.29
C ASN A 169 10.93 16.41 18.38
N THR A 170 12.07 16.74 18.98
CA THR A 170 12.73 15.87 19.97
C THR A 170 11.97 15.81 21.31
N PHE A 171 11.34 16.92 21.71
CA PHE A 171 10.56 17.00 22.95
C PHE A 171 9.08 16.65 22.79
N ARG A 172 8.65 16.21 21.58
CA ARG A 172 7.25 15.85 21.25
C ARG A 172 6.25 16.90 21.71
N MET A 173 6.60 18.19 21.61
CA MET A 173 5.71 19.28 21.97
C MET A 173 4.68 19.44 20.85
N ALA A 174 3.40 19.14 21.15
CA ALA A 174 2.32 19.18 20.18
C ALA A 174 2.22 20.57 19.53
N SER A 175 2.24 20.59 18.20
CA SER A 175 2.30 21.77 17.32
C SER A 175 1.00 22.57 17.24
N ASN A 176 0.04 22.38 18.15
CA ASN A 176 -1.29 23.01 18.03
C ASN A 176 -1.29 24.54 18.26
N ILE A 177 -0.14 25.14 18.55
CA ILE A 177 0.04 26.61 18.60
C ILE A 177 0.62 27.15 17.28
N ILE A 178 1.08 26.27 16.38
CA ILE A 178 1.72 26.63 15.10
C ILE A 178 0.65 26.76 14.02
N TYR A 179 -0.15 27.82 14.02
CA TYR A 179 -0.76 28.40 12.79
C TYR A 179 -1.43 29.77 13.04
N LYS A 180 -0.86 30.60 13.92
CA LYS A 180 -1.30 32.01 14.03
C LYS A 180 -0.19 33.03 14.21
N GLU A 181 1.06 32.64 14.00
CA GLU A 181 2.13 33.62 13.85
C GLU A 181 2.25 33.99 12.38
N LYS A 182 1.60 35.11 12.06
CA LYS A 182 1.81 35.94 10.88
C LYS A 182 3.31 36.00 10.60
N THR A 183 3.80 35.19 9.67
CA THR A 183 5.16 35.19 9.11
C THR A 183 5.39 36.46 8.29
N ARG A 184 5.18 37.63 8.91
CA ARG A 184 5.26 38.92 8.24
C ARG A 184 6.66 39.52 8.24
N SER A 185 7.67 38.85 8.80
CA SER A 185 8.94 39.53 9.03
C SER A 185 10.21 38.67 8.82
N GLY A 186 10.10 37.50 8.18
CA GLY A 186 11.20 36.51 8.15
C GLY A 186 12.51 36.96 7.47
N LEU A 187 12.45 37.75 6.40
CA LEU A 187 13.66 38.24 5.72
C LEU A 187 13.90 39.72 6.00
N PHE A 188 12.82 40.51 5.99
CA PHE A 188 12.89 41.96 6.06
C PHE A 188 13.26 42.47 7.45
N SER A 189 12.69 41.90 8.52
CA SER A 189 13.09 42.29 9.89
C SER A 189 14.32 41.53 10.40
N GLY A 190 14.63 40.37 9.82
CA GLY A 190 15.73 39.52 10.30
C GLY A 190 17.10 39.87 9.73
N ILE A 191 17.16 40.43 8.52
CA ILE A 191 18.44 40.69 7.82
C ILE A 191 18.49 42.12 7.32
N VAL A 192 17.45 42.58 6.62
CA VAL A 192 17.47 43.89 5.94
C VAL A 192 17.44 45.05 6.94
N LEU A 193 16.52 45.01 7.91
CA LEU A 193 16.37 46.08 8.90
C LEU A 193 17.60 46.23 9.83
N PRO A 194 18.18 45.14 10.39
CA PRO A 194 19.39 45.27 11.19
C PRO A 194 20.57 45.82 10.39
N VAL A 195 20.82 45.30 9.17
CA VAL A 195 21.91 45.76 8.31
C VAL A 195 21.77 47.25 7.96
N LEU A 196 20.55 47.69 7.60
CA LEU A 196 20.25 49.11 7.36
C LEU A 196 20.46 49.97 8.60
N MET A 197 19.97 49.54 9.77
CA MET A 197 20.12 50.28 11.02
C MET A 197 21.59 50.37 11.48
N THR A 198 22.35 49.27 11.38
CA THR A 198 23.78 49.28 11.72
C THR A 198 24.61 50.08 10.73
N SER A 199 24.27 50.05 9.44
CA SER A 199 24.93 50.86 8.42
C SER A 199 24.62 52.35 8.61
N LEU A 200 23.38 52.70 8.96
CA LEU A 200 22.97 54.08 9.24
C LEU A 200 23.64 54.62 10.51
N PHE A 201 23.72 53.80 11.57
CA PHE A 201 24.37 54.18 12.83
C PHE A 201 25.89 54.39 12.69
N CYS A 202 26.60 53.45 12.03
CA CYS A 202 28.03 53.60 11.78
C CYS A 202 28.34 54.86 10.99
N LEU A 203 27.44 55.27 10.09
CA LEU A 203 27.67 56.40 9.21
C LEU A 203 27.30 57.74 9.86
N LEU A 204 26.26 57.79 10.70
CA LEU A 204 25.99 58.94 11.57
C LEU A 204 27.16 59.20 12.54
N PHE A 205 27.77 58.14 13.07
CA PHE A 205 28.96 58.24 13.92
C PHE A 205 30.17 58.81 13.14
N MET A 206 30.40 58.34 11.90
CA MET A 206 31.45 58.86 11.01
C MET A 206 31.28 60.33 10.65
N ILE A 207 30.04 60.80 10.51
CA ILE A 207 29.71 62.20 10.22
C ILE A 207 29.99 63.07 11.46
N GLY A 208 29.64 62.60 12.66
CA GLY A 208 29.88 63.32 13.91
C GLY A 208 31.38 63.51 14.23
N ASP A 209 32.17 62.44 14.13
CA ASP A 209 33.60 62.48 14.48
C ASP A 209 34.44 63.24 13.43
N ASN A 210 34.15 63.07 12.13
CA ASN A 210 34.83 63.85 11.10
C ASN A 210 34.51 65.35 11.18
N TYR A 211 33.29 65.72 11.62
CA TYR A 211 32.93 67.12 11.81
C TYR A 211 33.77 67.79 12.89
N GLN A 212 33.89 67.15 14.06
CA GLN A 212 34.71 67.64 15.17
C GLN A 212 36.19 67.77 14.78
N LEU A 213 36.75 66.76 14.11
CA LEU A 213 38.16 66.76 13.68
C LEU A 213 38.43 67.83 12.62
N HIS A 214 37.55 67.95 11.62
CA HIS A 214 37.70 68.95 10.56
C HIS A 214 37.53 70.38 11.09
N GLN A 215 36.63 70.58 12.06
CA GLN A 215 36.51 71.87 12.76
C GLN A 215 37.77 72.22 13.55
N ALA A 216 38.38 71.26 14.25
CA ALA A 216 39.62 71.48 14.98
C ALA A 216 40.81 71.84 14.07
N ASP A 217 40.98 71.12 12.95
CA ASP A 217 42.03 71.43 11.98
C ASP A 217 41.81 72.79 11.30
N ARG A 218 40.55 73.11 10.97
CA ARG A 218 40.20 74.42 10.41
C ARG A 218 40.45 75.54 11.40
N PHE A 219 40.00 75.40 12.66
CA PHE A 219 40.20 76.40 13.72
C PHE A 219 41.69 76.64 13.95
N LYS A 220 42.51 75.58 13.94
CA LYS A 220 43.96 75.68 14.03
C LYS A 220 44.57 76.42 12.84
N SER A 221 44.14 76.13 11.60
CA SER A 221 44.59 76.86 10.41
C SER A 221 44.23 78.34 10.47
N GLU A 222 43.07 78.67 11.04
CA GLU A 222 42.56 80.03 11.14
C GLU A 222 43.24 80.84 12.24
N LEU A 223 43.59 80.19 13.36
CA LEU A 223 44.48 80.74 14.37
C LEU A 223 45.87 81.04 13.80
N ILE A 224 46.42 80.16 12.95
CA ILE A 224 47.70 80.37 12.28
C ILE A 224 47.64 81.60 11.36
N ASP A 225 46.59 81.73 10.56
CA ASP A 225 46.39 82.90 9.68
C ASP A 225 46.19 84.20 10.49
N SER A 226 45.48 84.12 11.62
CA SER A 226 45.27 85.26 12.53
C SER A 226 46.56 85.72 13.22
N VAL A 227 47.47 84.78 13.55
CA VAL A 227 48.84 85.10 14.01
C VAL A 227 49.64 85.76 12.88
N ALA A 228 49.56 85.24 11.65
CA ALA A 228 50.27 85.80 10.50
C ALA A 228 49.81 87.24 10.16
N LYS A 229 48.52 87.55 10.38
CA LYS A 229 47.94 88.89 10.21
C LYS A 229 48.12 89.80 11.45
N ASN A 230 48.86 89.38 12.47
CA ASN A 230 49.07 90.09 13.74
C ASN A 230 47.77 90.42 14.51
N VAL A 231 46.69 89.66 14.31
CA VAL A 231 45.42 89.83 15.03
C VAL A 231 45.51 89.25 16.44
N ILE A 232 46.30 88.18 16.63
CA ILE A 232 46.58 87.54 17.92
C ILE A 232 48.06 87.16 18.05
N SER A 233 48.57 87.05 19.27
CA SER A 233 49.92 86.55 19.51
C SER A 233 50.00 85.02 19.38
N ALA A 234 51.18 84.48 19.05
CA ALA A 234 51.40 83.03 18.99
C ALA A 234 51.12 82.31 20.32
N GLY A 235 51.36 82.98 21.45
CA GLY A 235 51.02 82.46 22.79
C GLY A 235 49.51 82.34 23.01
N GLN A 236 48.74 83.35 22.59
CA GLN A 236 47.28 83.34 22.65
C GLN A 236 46.68 82.29 21.69
N ALA A 237 47.21 82.17 20.47
CA ALA A 237 46.77 81.15 19.52
C ALA A 237 46.97 79.73 20.07
N LYS A 238 48.09 79.48 20.76
CA LYS A 238 48.34 78.19 21.40
C LYS A 238 47.34 77.91 22.53
N GLN A 239 47.05 78.89 23.39
CA GLN A 239 46.06 78.75 24.46
C GLN A 239 44.65 78.48 23.90
N LEU A 240 44.21 79.27 22.91
CA LEU A 240 42.90 79.09 22.26
C LEU A 240 42.78 77.73 21.55
N SER A 241 43.86 77.27 20.90
CA SER A 241 43.90 75.94 20.29
C SER A 241 43.84 74.81 21.32
N GLU A 242 44.51 74.95 22.47
CA GLU A 242 44.49 73.95 23.54
C GLU A 242 43.14 73.91 24.27
N GLU A 243 42.47 75.06 24.40
CA GLU A 243 41.14 75.15 25.00
C GLU A 243 40.06 74.56 24.08
N PHE A 244 40.08 74.90 22.78
CA PHE A 244 39.19 74.31 21.77
C PHE A 244 39.37 72.79 21.65
N ALA A 245 40.62 72.30 21.71
CA ALA A 245 40.90 70.87 21.69
C ALA A 245 40.35 70.12 22.92
N LYS A 246 40.15 70.80 24.05
CA LYS A 246 39.59 70.21 25.27
C LYS A 246 38.06 70.25 25.30
N THR A 247 37.46 71.35 24.85
CA THR A 247 36.01 71.58 24.97
C THR A 247 35.23 71.21 23.71
N GLY A 248 35.86 71.25 22.53
CA GLY A 248 35.18 71.10 21.23
C GLY A 248 34.24 72.28 20.90
N GLU A 249 34.28 73.34 21.71
CA GLU A 249 33.46 74.55 21.56
C GLU A 249 34.39 75.77 21.46
N LEU A 250 33.95 76.83 20.78
CA LEU A 250 34.73 78.07 20.68
C LEU A 250 35.03 78.64 22.08
N PRO A 251 36.31 78.84 22.46
CA PRO A 251 36.69 79.48 23.72
C PRO A 251 36.01 80.83 23.98
N VAL A 252 35.72 81.13 25.25
CA VAL A 252 35.14 82.42 25.66
C VAL A 252 36.24 83.49 25.64
N GLY A 253 36.09 84.53 24.81
CA GLY A 253 37.06 85.63 24.68
C GLY A 253 37.87 85.68 23.38
N ILE A 254 37.45 84.94 22.35
CA ILE A 254 38.05 85.01 21.01
C ILE A 254 37.88 86.43 20.41
N PRO A 255 38.93 87.03 19.83
CA PRO A 255 38.81 88.33 19.16
C PRO A 255 37.83 88.29 17.98
N ALA A 256 37.05 89.35 17.80
CA ALA A 256 35.96 89.42 16.82
C ALA A 256 36.36 88.99 15.39
N GLY A 257 37.57 89.35 14.94
CA GLY A 257 38.06 89.02 13.60
C GLY A 257 38.32 87.53 13.32
N VAL A 258 38.48 86.69 14.36
CA VAL A 258 38.68 85.23 14.23
C VAL A 258 37.33 84.48 14.27
N SER A 259 36.36 85.01 15.01
CA SER A 259 35.03 84.40 15.16
C SER A 259 34.17 84.55 13.89
N GLU A 260 34.27 85.70 13.21
CA GLU A 260 33.50 86.00 12.00
C GLU A 260 33.92 85.14 10.80
N THR A 261 35.20 84.83 10.62
CA THR A 261 35.68 84.01 9.51
C THR A 261 35.42 82.50 9.73
N PHE A 262 35.45 82.02 10.98
CA PHE A 262 35.25 80.59 11.27
C PHE A 262 33.78 80.18 11.07
N SER A 263 32.84 81.06 11.44
CA SER A 263 31.39 80.81 11.32
C SER A 263 30.86 80.74 9.87
N GLY A 264 31.63 81.23 8.87
CA GLY A 264 31.19 81.37 7.48
C GLY A 264 31.27 80.14 6.55
N SER A 265 31.64 78.94 7.01
CA SER A 265 31.82 77.78 6.09
C SER A 265 31.35 76.45 6.68
N ASN A 266 30.03 76.23 6.69
CA ASN A 266 29.39 74.94 6.98
C ASN A 266 29.11 74.10 5.71
N ASP A 267 29.50 74.57 4.52
CA ASP A 267 29.09 74.00 3.23
C ASP A 267 29.71 72.63 2.93
N SER A 268 30.95 72.38 3.37
CA SER A 268 31.65 71.12 3.16
C SER A 268 31.00 69.96 3.92
N PHE A 269 30.44 70.23 5.10
CA PHE A 269 29.70 69.24 5.88
C PHE A 269 28.34 68.91 5.27
N ALA A 270 27.60 69.94 4.84
CA ALA A 270 26.30 69.77 4.18
C ALA A 270 26.40 68.91 2.90
N SER A 271 27.46 69.09 2.10
CA SER A 271 27.69 68.30 0.87
C SER A 271 27.97 66.82 1.15
N SER A 272 28.68 66.51 2.23
CA SER A 272 28.98 65.13 2.65
C SER A 272 27.71 64.40 3.13
N VAL A 273 26.85 65.10 3.89
CA VAL A 273 25.55 64.58 4.33
C VAL A 273 24.61 64.35 3.14
N LEU A 274 24.61 65.24 2.15
CA LEU A 274 23.78 65.11 0.95
C LEU A 274 24.19 63.91 0.09
N THR A 275 25.49 63.72 -0.13
CA THR A 275 26.02 62.58 -0.91
C THR A 275 25.65 61.25 -0.24
N PHE A 276 25.66 61.20 1.09
CA PHE A 276 25.21 60.04 1.86
C PHE A 276 23.70 59.79 1.73
N ALA A 277 22.87 60.84 1.84
CA ALA A 277 21.43 60.72 1.69
C ALA A 277 21.07 60.13 0.30
N ILE A 278 21.82 60.49 -0.74
CA ILE A 278 21.65 59.95 -2.10
C ILE A 278 22.03 58.47 -2.17
N LEU A 279 23.15 58.06 -1.58
CA LEU A 279 23.58 56.64 -1.57
C LEU A 279 22.61 55.75 -0.78
N LEU A 280 22.11 56.23 0.36
CA LEU A 280 21.08 55.54 1.15
C LEU A 280 19.80 55.39 0.33
N LEU A 281 19.37 56.47 -0.34
CA LEU A 281 18.19 56.45 -1.21
C LEU A 281 18.35 55.41 -2.33
N LEU A 282 19.50 55.38 -3.03
CA LEU A 282 19.82 54.40 -4.08
C LEU A 282 19.81 52.95 -3.59
N CYS A 283 20.31 52.70 -2.37
CA CYS A 283 20.30 51.37 -1.77
C CYS A 283 18.86 50.94 -1.42
N ILE A 284 18.05 51.85 -0.86
CA ILE A 284 16.64 51.59 -0.57
C ILE A 284 15.84 51.36 -1.86
N THR A 285 16.05 52.19 -2.89
CA THR A 285 15.32 52.06 -4.16
C THR A 285 15.70 50.83 -4.98
N SER A 286 16.89 50.26 -4.78
CA SER A 286 17.27 49.00 -5.45
C SER A 286 16.84 47.75 -4.68
N VAL A 287 16.98 47.73 -3.35
CA VAL A 287 16.72 46.53 -2.51
C VAL A 287 15.23 46.28 -2.28
N LEU A 288 14.44 47.33 -2.05
CA LEU A 288 13.00 47.18 -1.79
C LEU A 288 12.21 46.54 -2.95
N PRO A 289 12.32 47.00 -4.20
CA PRO A 289 11.58 46.39 -5.30
C PRO A 289 12.08 44.98 -5.61
N PHE A 290 13.40 44.73 -5.57
CA PHE A 290 13.97 43.41 -5.80
C PHE A 290 13.44 42.37 -4.79
N THR A 291 13.37 42.73 -3.51
CA THR A 291 12.82 41.83 -2.47
C THR A 291 11.30 41.66 -2.57
N ALA A 292 10.57 42.70 -2.98
CA ALA A 292 9.13 42.62 -3.21
C ALA A 292 8.80 41.67 -4.38
N ASP A 293 9.57 41.77 -5.46
CA ASP A 293 9.45 40.96 -6.67
C ASP A 293 9.76 39.48 -6.41
N LEU A 294 10.87 39.17 -5.71
CA LEU A 294 11.17 37.80 -5.26
C LEU A 294 10.06 37.21 -4.38
N ARG A 295 9.55 38.00 -3.42
CA ARG A 295 8.45 37.55 -2.54
C ARG A 295 7.20 37.22 -3.34
N GLN A 296 6.84 38.06 -4.30
CA GLN A 296 5.64 37.85 -5.12
C GLN A 296 5.76 36.59 -5.98
N ARG A 297 6.92 36.36 -6.60
CA ARG A 297 7.19 35.13 -7.38
C ARG A 297 7.09 33.86 -6.53
N ILE A 298 7.68 33.86 -5.34
CA ILE A 298 7.60 32.70 -4.42
C ILE A 298 6.16 32.48 -3.96
N LEU A 299 5.45 33.56 -3.62
CA LEU A 299 4.06 33.46 -3.18
C LEU A 299 3.16 32.89 -4.28
N TYR A 300 3.39 33.25 -5.55
CA TYR A 300 2.66 32.71 -6.69
C TYR A 300 2.81 31.18 -6.80
N HIS A 301 4.05 30.66 -6.72
CA HIS A 301 4.31 29.22 -6.72
C HIS A 301 3.64 28.52 -5.53
N SER A 302 3.69 29.14 -4.34
CA SER A 302 3.08 28.59 -3.13
C SER A 302 1.55 28.48 -3.26
N ILE A 303 0.89 29.51 -3.79
CA ILE A 303 -0.58 29.50 -3.98
C ILE A 303 -0.98 28.44 -4.99
N LEU A 304 -0.26 28.32 -6.10
CA LEU A 304 -0.59 27.32 -7.12
C LEU A 304 -0.42 25.89 -6.60
N LEU A 305 0.68 25.62 -5.88
CA LEU A 305 0.89 24.32 -5.24
C LEU A 305 -0.18 24.01 -4.20
N ASP A 306 -0.61 25.01 -3.42
CA ASP A 306 -1.70 24.86 -2.46
C ASP A 306 -3.03 24.50 -3.14
N ASN A 307 -3.34 25.13 -4.28
CA ASN A 307 -4.54 24.82 -5.06
C ASN A 307 -4.54 23.38 -5.63
N ILE A 308 -3.37 22.90 -6.08
CA ILE A 308 -3.16 21.53 -6.55
C ILE A 308 -3.33 20.55 -5.39
N LEU A 309 -2.73 20.82 -4.22
CA LEU A 309 -2.80 19.98 -3.03
C LEU A 309 -4.23 19.83 -2.48
N HIS A 310 -5.03 20.89 -2.56
CA HIS A 310 -6.41 20.88 -2.09
C HIS A 310 -7.41 20.39 -3.15
N GLY A 311 -6.95 19.90 -4.31
CA GLY A 311 -7.80 19.37 -5.38
C GLY A 311 -8.75 20.40 -6.00
N LYS A 312 -8.49 21.70 -5.81
CA LYS A 312 -9.34 22.79 -6.33
C LYS A 312 -9.05 23.10 -7.79
N ASP A 313 -7.82 22.85 -8.22
CA ASP A 313 -7.40 22.90 -9.62
C ASP A 313 -6.89 21.50 -9.99
N TYR A 314 -7.67 20.77 -10.81
CA TYR A 314 -7.15 19.60 -11.52
C TYR A 314 -5.93 20.06 -12.32
N PHE A 315 -4.86 19.25 -12.32
CA PHE A 315 -3.50 19.45 -12.86
C PHE A 315 -3.38 20.03 -14.29
N HIS A 316 -4.09 21.12 -14.60
CA HIS A 316 -4.28 21.76 -15.89
C HIS A 316 -3.64 23.14 -15.89
N LYS A 317 -3.61 23.82 -14.72
CA LYS A 317 -2.83 25.04 -14.56
C LYS A 317 -1.35 24.69 -14.48
N ARG A 318 -0.58 25.32 -15.37
CA ARG A 318 0.88 25.26 -15.39
C ARG A 318 1.44 26.49 -14.69
N ILE A 319 2.60 26.33 -14.08
CA ILE A 319 3.36 27.46 -13.55
C ILE A 319 3.97 28.19 -14.74
N THR A 320 3.59 29.45 -14.93
CA THR A 320 4.18 30.30 -15.97
C THR A 320 5.64 30.62 -15.62
N VAL A 321 6.55 30.32 -16.56
CA VAL A 321 7.97 30.68 -16.46
C VAL A 321 8.11 32.15 -16.85
N ILE A 322 8.38 33.02 -15.88
CA ILE A 322 8.47 34.48 -16.09
C ILE A 322 9.89 34.90 -16.49
N ASN A 323 10.90 34.31 -15.85
CA ASN A 323 12.32 34.63 -16.04
C ASN A 323 13.15 33.37 -16.34
N GLN A 324 14.33 33.54 -16.93
CA GLN A 324 15.33 32.47 -17.08
C GLN A 324 16.32 32.46 -15.90
N ASP A 325 15.79 32.57 -14.69
CA ASP A 325 16.53 32.45 -13.43
C ASP A 325 16.23 31.09 -12.76
N GLU A 326 16.78 30.85 -11.57
CA GLU A 326 16.58 29.61 -10.83
C GLU A 326 15.11 29.37 -10.46
N LEU A 327 14.32 30.45 -10.32
CA LEU A 327 12.88 30.34 -10.10
C LEU A 327 12.15 29.89 -11.36
N GLY A 328 12.58 30.35 -12.53
CA GLY A 328 12.10 29.86 -13.82
C GLY A 328 12.42 28.38 -14.05
N GLU A 329 13.64 27.94 -13.74
CA GLU A 329 14.02 26.52 -13.85
C GLU A 329 13.18 25.65 -12.90
N LEU A 330 12.90 26.15 -11.69
CA LEU A 330 12.00 25.49 -10.73
C LEU A 330 10.58 25.37 -11.29
N SER A 331 10.04 26.43 -11.90
CA SER A 331 8.72 26.39 -12.57
C SER A 331 8.66 25.28 -13.62
N LEU A 332 9.71 25.14 -14.43
CA LEU A 332 9.80 24.12 -15.49
C LEU A 332 9.84 22.71 -14.90
N LYS A 333 10.69 22.45 -13.90
CA LYS A 333 10.77 21.13 -13.23
C LYS A 333 9.45 20.76 -12.54
N LEU A 334 8.77 21.73 -11.94
CA LEU A 334 7.45 21.51 -11.33
C LEU A 334 6.37 21.18 -12.38
N ASN A 335 6.40 21.82 -13.56
CA ASN A 335 5.49 21.46 -14.64
C ASN A 335 5.72 20.00 -15.12
N ILE A 336 6.97 19.57 -15.28
CA ILE A 336 7.31 18.18 -15.62
C ILE A 336 6.77 17.22 -14.54
N PHE A 337 6.96 17.55 -13.27
CA PHE A 337 6.42 16.76 -12.17
C PHE A 337 4.88 16.67 -12.23
N ILE A 338 4.20 17.78 -12.50
CA ILE A 338 2.73 17.83 -12.66
C ILE A 338 2.28 16.88 -13.79
N ASP A 339 3.00 16.84 -14.91
CA ASP A 339 2.68 15.93 -16.03
C ASP A 339 2.85 14.46 -15.63
N LYS A 340 3.96 14.11 -14.99
CA LYS A 340 4.20 12.74 -14.51
C LYS A 340 3.22 12.30 -13.44
N PHE A 341 2.83 13.21 -12.56
CA PHE A 341 1.81 12.91 -11.56
C PHE A 341 0.44 12.70 -12.20
N LYS A 342 0.09 13.50 -13.22
CA LYS A 342 -1.14 13.32 -14.00
C LYS A 342 -1.18 11.96 -14.71
N GLU A 343 -0.11 11.56 -15.40
CA GLU A 343 0.00 10.24 -16.05
C GLU A 343 -0.26 9.09 -15.05
N ILE A 344 0.31 9.18 -13.85
CA ILE A 344 0.11 8.19 -12.78
C ILE A 344 -1.36 8.15 -12.34
N LEU A 345 -1.99 9.30 -12.12
CA LEU A 345 -3.39 9.35 -11.72
C LEU A 345 -4.33 8.79 -12.79
N GLU A 346 -4.10 9.11 -14.07
CA GLU A 346 -4.88 8.55 -15.19
C GLU A 346 -4.74 7.02 -15.24
N SER A 347 -3.52 6.49 -15.03
CA SER A 347 -3.30 5.05 -14.93
C SER A 347 -4.02 4.41 -13.73
N ILE A 348 -4.08 5.10 -12.59
CA ILE A 348 -4.80 4.62 -11.40
C ILE A 348 -6.30 4.59 -11.66
N PHE A 349 -6.87 5.64 -12.25
CA PHE A 349 -8.29 5.68 -12.59
C PHE A 349 -8.66 4.59 -13.60
N SER A 350 -7.90 4.45 -14.68
CA SER A 350 -8.12 3.39 -15.67
C SER A 350 -7.99 1.98 -15.07
N SER A 351 -7.03 1.76 -14.17
CA SER A 351 -6.90 0.49 -13.45
C SER A 351 -8.10 0.25 -12.52
N THR A 352 -8.59 1.30 -11.86
CA THR A 352 -9.77 1.23 -10.98
C THR A 352 -11.01 0.84 -11.79
N ASP A 353 -11.26 1.49 -12.93
CA ASP A 353 -12.37 1.15 -13.83
C ASP A 353 -12.28 -0.30 -14.31
N SER A 354 -11.08 -0.75 -14.68
CA SER A 354 -10.83 -2.13 -15.10
C SER A 354 -11.12 -3.13 -13.96
N VAL A 355 -10.70 -2.83 -12.73
CA VAL A 355 -11.00 -3.65 -11.55
C VAL A 355 -12.50 -3.69 -11.28
N THR A 356 -13.21 -2.55 -11.39
CA THR A 356 -14.67 -2.50 -11.23
C THR A 356 -15.38 -3.33 -12.30
N GLN A 357 -14.94 -3.28 -13.56
CA GLN A 357 -15.49 -4.08 -14.65
C GLN A 357 -15.25 -5.58 -14.45
N VAL A 358 -14.04 -5.97 -14.04
CA VAL A 358 -13.69 -7.36 -13.73
C VAL A 358 -14.52 -7.86 -12.56
N SER A 359 -14.71 -7.05 -11.51
CA SER A 359 -15.56 -7.39 -10.37
C SER A 359 -17.00 -7.67 -10.80
N GLY A 360 -17.59 -6.80 -11.64
CA GLY A 360 -18.95 -7.03 -12.15
C GLY A 360 -19.08 -8.30 -13.00
N SER A 361 -18.05 -8.60 -13.81
CA SER A 361 -18.00 -9.85 -14.60
C SER A 361 -17.84 -11.08 -13.70
N LEU A 362 -17.06 -10.97 -12.62
CA LEU A 362 -16.88 -12.01 -11.63
C LEU A 362 -18.18 -12.30 -10.87
N ASP A 363 -18.93 -11.26 -10.47
CA ASP A 363 -20.24 -11.40 -9.83
C ASP A 363 -21.22 -12.17 -10.72
N SER A 364 -21.26 -11.85 -12.02
CA SER A 364 -22.09 -12.58 -12.98
C SER A 364 -21.66 -14.05 -13.16
N SER A 365 -20.35 -14.31 -13.17
CA SER A 365 -19.79 -15.66 -13.27
C SER A 365 -20.11 -16.48 -12.02
N LEU A 366 -20.04 -15.86 -10.83
CA LEU A 366 -20.39 -16.49 -9.56
C LEU A 366 -21.89 -16.81 -9.48
N SER A 367 -22.74 -15.92 -9.98
CA SER A 367 -24.18 -16.18 -10.09
C SER A 367 -24.48 -17.36 -11.02
N ASN A 368 -23.87 -17.41 -12.21
CA ASN A 368 -24.02 -18.53 -13.14
C ASN A 368 -23.51 -19.86 -12.56
N ALA A 369 -22.34 -19.83 -11.92
CA ALA A 369 -21.79 -21.02 -11.25
C ALA A 369 -22.71 -21.52 -10.13
N SER A 370 -23.31 -20.60 -9.36
CA SER A 370 -24.23 -20.97 -8.28
C SER A 370 -25.49 -21.63 -8.83
N ALA A 371 -26.08 -21.09 -9.90
CA ALA A 371 -27.22 -21.70 -10.59
C ALA A 371 -26.89 -23.10 -11.13
N ALA A 372 -25.71 -23.26 -11.75
CA ALA A 372 -25.26 -24.57 -12.24
C ALA A 372 -25.04 -25.59 -11.11
N ILE A 373 -24.57 -25.14 -9.94
CA ILE A 373 -24.44 -26.00 -8.75
C ILE A 373 -25.82 -26.43 -8.23
N GLU A 374 -26.81 -25.53 -8.18
CA GLU A 374 -28.19 -25.88 -7.79
C GLU A 374 -28.81 -26.91 -8.74
N GLU A 375 -28.60 -26.75 -10.05
CA GLU A 375 -29.02 -27.72 -11.05
C GLU A 375 -28.33 -29.08 -10.83
N MET A 376 -27.01 -29.08 -10.62
CA MET A 376 -26.24 -30.30 -10.35
C MET A 376 -26.73 -31.02 -9.08
N VAL A 377 -27.05 -30.30 -8.00
CA VAL A 377 -27.64 -30.89 -6.79
C VAL A 377 -28.98 -31.55 -7.11
N THR A 378 -29.79 -30.94 -7.98
CA THR A 378 -31.06 -31.52 -8.42
C THR A 378 -30.86 -32.79 -9.25
N THR A 379 -29.90 -32.79 -10.18
CA THR A 379 -29.54 -33.98 -10.97
C THR A 379 -29.01 -35.10 -10.10
N ILE A 380 -28.16 -34.79 -9.10
CA ILE A 380 -27.64 -35.80 -8.16
C ILE A 380 -28.80 -36.44 -7.38
N LYS A 381 -29.77 -35.65 -6.90
CA LYS A 381 -30.98 -36.20 -6.25
C LYS A 381 -31.77 -37.14 -7.16
N GLN A 382 -31.93 -36.79 -8.45
CA GLN A 382 -32.60 -37.64 -9.42
C GLN A 382 -31.84 -38.94 -9.69
N ILE A 383 -30.50 -38.88 -9.79
CA ILE A 383 -29.67 -40.07 -9.98
C ILE A 383 -29.81 -41.02 -8.79
N THR A 384 -29.76 -40.50 -7.56
CA THR A 384 -29.96 -41.33 -6.36
C THR A 384 -31.34 -41.98 -6.35
N ALA A 385 -32.40 -41.22 -6.66
CA ALA A 385 -33.74 -41.78 -6.77
C ALA A 385 -33.84 -42.87 -7.86
N ASN A 386 -33.21 -42.66 -9.01
CA ASN A 386 -33.16 -43.66 -10.07
C ASN A 386 -32.38 -44.91 -9.63
N ALA A 387 -31.28 -44.75 -8.91
CA ALA A 387 -30.52 -45.88 -8.36
C ALA A 387 -31.36 -46.71 -7.37
N ASP A 388 -32.15 -46.05 -6.52
CA ASP A 388 -33.09 -46.74 -5.61
C ASP A 388 -34.14 -47.54 -6.40
N THR A 389 -34.75 -46.93 -7.42
CA THR A 389 -35.72 -47.65 -8.28
C THR A 389 -35.07 -48.83 -9.02
N GLN A 390 -33.83 -48.69 -9.48
CA GLN A 390 -33.11 -49.75 -10.16
C GLN A 390 -32.81 -50.91 -9.21
N SER A 391 -32.43 -50.62 -7.97
CA SER A 391 -32.26 -51.63 -6.92
C SER A 391 -33.55 -52.43 -6.70
N GLN A 392 -34.69 -51.75 -6.64
CA GLN A 392 -36.00 -52.39 -6.48
C GLN A 392 -36.41 -53.25 -7.70
N VAL A 393 -36.10 -52.80 -8.91
CA VAL A 393 -36.29 -53.58 -10.14
C VAL A 393 -35.44 -54.85 -10.11
N VAL A 394 -34.17 -54.75 -9.70
CA VAL A 394 -33.27 -55.91 -9.59
C VAL A 394 -33.81 -56.93 -8.59
N GLU A 395 -34.33 -56.50 -7.44
CA GLU A 395 -34.95 -57.40 -6.46
C GLU A 395 -36.20 -58.08 -7.02
N THR A 396 -36.99 -57.35 -7.79
CA THR A 396 -38.17 -57.92 -8.48
C THR A 396 -37.76 -58.96 -9.52
N ILE A 397 -36.71 -58.68 -10.31
CA ILE A 397 -36.16 -59.64 -11.28
C ILE A 397 -35.65 -60.88 -10.57
N ARG A 398 -34.94 -60.72 -9.44
CA ARG A 398 -34.47 -61.85 -8.63
C ARG A 398 -35.61 -62.77 -8.23
N GLY A 399 -36.71 -62.23 -7.71
CA GLY A 399 -37.91 -63.00 -7.38
C GLY A 399 -38.52 -63.72 -8.59
N LYS A 400 -38.57 -63.07 -9.76
CA LYS A 400 -39.07 -63.68 -10.99
C LYS A 400 -38.16 -64.78 -11.56
N VAL A 401 -36.85 -64.65 -11.40
CA VAL A 401 -35.91 -65.72 -11.74
C VAL A 401 -36.10 -66.92 -10.82
N GLU A 402 -36.37 -66.70 -9.53
CA GLU A 402 -36.64 -67.78 -8.58
C GLU A 402 -37.95 -68.53 -8.89
N GLU A 403 -39.04 -67.80 -9.21
CA GLU A 403 -40.28 -68.40 -9.73
C GLU A 403 -40.03 -69.23 -11.00
N MET A 404 -39.21 -68.72 -11.92
CA MET A 404 -38.88 -69.42 -13.17
C MET A 404 -38.10 -70.71 -12.92
N LEU A 405 -37.16 -70.72 -11.98
CA LEU A 405 -36.41 -71.92 -11.61
C LEU A 405 -37.32 -73.01 -11.04
N ILE A 406 -38.31 -72.63 -10.21
CA ILE A 406 -39.34 -73.56 -9.71
C ILE A 406 -40.15 -74.13 -10.89
N GLY A 407 -40.54 -73.29 -11.85
CA GLY A 407 -41.26 -73.72 -13.04
C GLY A 407 -40.45 -74.69 -13.93
N ILE A 408 -39.14 -74.45 -14.07
CA ILE A 408 -38.24 -75.35 -14.81
C ILE A 408 -38.13 -76.70 -14.10
N ASP A 409 -37.99 -76.71 -12.77
CA ASP A 409 -37.91 -77.95 -11.99
C ASP A 409 -39.22 -78.78 -12.11
N GLY A 410 -40.37 -78.11 -11.99
CA GLY A 410 -41.68 -78.73 -12.22
C GLY A 410 -41.80 -79.33 -13.63
N THR A 411 -41.38 -78.58 -14.65
CA THR A 411 -41.36 -79.08 -16.04
C THR A 411 -40.44 -80.30 -16.18
N SER A 412 -39.30 -80.33 -15.49
CA SER A 412 -38.39 -81.47 -15.52
C SER A 412 -39.01 -82.72 -14.88
N ILE A 413 -39.79 -82.56 -13.81
CA ILE A 413 -40.56 -83.65 -13.19
C ILE A 413 -41.62 -84.17 -14.17
N ASP A 414 -42.39 -83.28 -14.78
CA ASP A 414 -43.41 -83.64 -15.77
C ASP A 414 -42.83 -84.42 -16.96
N VAL A 415 -41.64 -84.00 -17.45
CA VAL A 415 -40.91 -84.72 -18.51
C VAL A 415 -40.51 -86.13 -18.06
N GLY A 416 -40.08 -86.29 -16.79
CA GLY A 416 -39.76 -87.58 -16.21
C GLY A 416 -40.98 -88.51 -16.14
N GLU A 417 -42.13 -88.01 -15.66
CA GLU A 417 -43.38 -88.76 -15.62
C GLU A 417 -43.86 -89.13 -17.03
N LEU A 418 -43.82 -88.18 -17.97
CA LEU A 418 -44.19 -88.42 -19.37
C LEU A 418 -43.32 -89.51 -20.00
N SER A 419 -42.01 -89.50 -19.74
CA SER A 419 -41.12 -90.56 -20.22
C SER A 419 -41.51 -91.94 -19.68
N SER A 420 -41.91 -92.03 -18.41
CA SER A 420 -42.38 -93.28 -17.80
C SER A 420 -43.70 -93.74 -18.43
N PHE A 421 -44.65 -92.82 -18.62
CA PHE A 421 -45.93 -93.10 -19.27
C PHE A 421 -45.76 -93.59 -20.71
N VAL A 422 -44.84 -92.97 -21.46
CA VAL A 422 -44.48 -93.40 -22.82
C VAL A 422 -43.87 -94.81 -22.82
N GLN A 423 -43.00 -95.12 -21.85
CA GLN A 423 -42.40 -96.45 -21.72
C GLN A 423 -43.45 -97.53 -21.40
N GLU A 424 -44.40 -97.23 -20.51
CA GLU A 424 -45.52 -98.12 -20.18
C GLU A 424 -46.42 -98.34 -21.39
N THR A 425 -46.80 -97.26 -22.08
CA THR A 425 -47.61 -97.33 -23.30
C THR A 425 -46.91 -98.14 -24.40
N SER A 426 -45.60 -97.97 -24.57
CA SER A 426 -44.81 -98.74 -25.54
C SER A 426 -44.81 -100.24 -25.21
N SER A 427 -44.71 -100.58 -23.92
CA SER A 427 -44.75 -101.97 -23.45
C SER A 427 -46.14 -102.59 -23.67
N ALA A 428 -47.21 -101.86 -23.35
CA ALA A 428 -48.58 -102.28 -23.61
C ALA A 428 -48.86 -102.47 -25.12
N MET A 429 -48.30 -101.60 -25.97
CA MET A 429 -48.37 -101.73 -27.44
C MET A 429 -47.61 -102.97 -27.93
N HIS A 430 -46.47 -103.31 -27.33
CA HIS A 430 -45.75 -104.54 -27.65
C HIS A 430 -46.58 -105.78 -27.30
N GLU A 431 -47.15 -105.84 -26.10
CA GLU A 431 -48.03 -106.94 -25.66
C GLU A 431 -49.28 -107.07 -26.54
N THR A 432 -49.88 -105.94 -26.92
CA THR A 432 -51.01 -105.90 -27.85
C THR A 432 -50.61 -106.45 -29.23
N THR A 433 -49.43 -106.08 -29.73
CA THR A 433 -48.90 -106.60 -31.01
C THR A 433 -48.70 -108.12 -30.97
N VAL A 434 -48.14 -108.65 -29.88
CA VAL A 434 -47.97 -110.10 -29.67
C VAL A 434 -49.33 -110.81 -29.60
N SER A 435 -50.31 -110.20 -28.93
CA SER A 435 -51.67 -110.72 -28.85
C SER A 435 -52.34 -110.77 -30.23
N ILE A 436 -52.20 -109.73 -31.05
CA ILE A 436 -52.70 -109.71 -32.43
C ILE A 436 -52.04 -110.80 -33.28
N GLN A 437 -50.73 -111.00 -33.17
CA GLN A 437 -50.03 -112.09 -33.86
C GLN A 437 -50.57 -113.47 -33.45
N THR A 438 -50.83 -113.66 -32.15
CA THR A 438 -51.39 -114.90 -31.62
C THR A 438 -52.81 -115.13 -32.13
N ILE A 439 -53.66 -114.09 -32.12
CA ILE A 439 -55.01 -114.15 -32.67
C ILE A 439 -54.97 -114.50 -34.16
N SER A 440 -54.11 -113.84 -34.95
CA SER A 440 -53.94 -114.12 -36.38
C SER A 440 -53.58 -115.58 -36.63
N LYS A 441 -52.63 -116.13 -35.87
CA LYS A 441 -52.23 -117.54 -35.96
C LYS A 441 -53.37 -118.49 -35.58
N ASN A 442 -54.11 -118.17 -34.51
CA ASN A 442 -55.28 -118.97 -34.12
C ASN A 442 -56.37 -118.93 -35.19
N THR A 443 -56.62 -117.78 -35.82
CA THR A 443 -57.56 -117.66 -36.94
C THR A 443 -57.13 -118.50 -38.14
N GLU A 444 -55.83 -118.54 -38.47
CA GLU A 444 -55.29 -119.42 -39.51
C GLU A 444 -55.51 -120.90 -39.18
N GLN A 445 -55.23 -121.31 -37.94
CA GLN A 445 -55.49 -122.68 -37.47
C GLN A 445 -56.98 -123.06 -37.50
N VAL A 446 -57.86 -122.14 -37.11
CA VAL A 446 -59.33 -122.34 -37.17
C VAL A 446 -59.79 -122.47 -38.61
N ASN A 447 -59.25 -121.66 -39.53
CA ASN A 447 -59.55 -121.76 -40.96
C ASN A 447 -59.11 -123.12 -41.54
N ASP A 448 -57.91 -123.60 -41.19
CA ASP A 448 -57.43 -124.93 -41.57
C ASP A 448 -58.31 -126.05 -41.01
N LEU A 449 -58.73 -125.93 -39.74
CA LEU A 449 -59.62 -126.90 -39.12
C LEU A 449 -61.01 -126.90 -39.78
N ALA A 450 -61.55 -125.73 -40.12
CA ALA A 450 -62.80 -125.60 -40.85
C ALA A 450 -62.72 -126.28 -42.23
N ASN A 451 -61.62 -126.08 -42.98
CA ASN A 451 -61.38 -126.76 -44.26
C ASN A 451 -61.32 -128.29 -44.10
N LYS A 452 -60.65 -128.79 -43.06
CA LYS A 452 -60.65 -130.23 -42.75
C LYS A 452 -62.04 -130.75 -42.41
N LEU A 453 -62.83 -130.00 -41.63
CA LEU A 453 -64.19 -130.38 -41.26
C LEU A 453 -65.14 -130.43 -42.47
N VAL A 454 -64.97 -129.51 -43.43
CA VAL A 454 -65.68 -129.54 -44.72
C VAL A 454 -65.35 -130.82 -45.50
N HIS A 455 -64.08 -131.20 -45.54
CA HIS A 455 -63.64 -132.46 -46.16
C HIS A 455 -64.25 -133.69 -45.48
N ILE A 456 -64.14 -133.80 -44.15
CA ILE A 456 -64.71 -134.92 -43.39
C ILE A 456 -66.24 -134.99 -43.55
N SER A 457 -66.92 -133.84 -43.52
CA SER A 457 -68.38 -133.79 -43.75
C SER A 457 -68.76 -134.27 -45.15
N LYS A 458 -67.93 -133.97 -46.17
CA LYS A 458 -68.13 -134.46 -47.54
C LYS A 458 -67.96 -135.97 -47.63
N ASP A 459 -66.91 -136.51 -47.02
CA ASP A 459 -66.66 -137.96 -46.99
C ASP A 459 -67.78 -138.69 -46.23
N GLY A 460 -68.21 -138.15 -45.09
CA GLY A 460 -69.36 -138.68 -44.34
C GLY A 460 -70.67 -138.67 -45.12
N ASN A 461 -70.92 -137.64 -45.93
CA ASN A 461 -72.09 -137.59 -46.82
C ASN A 461 -72.04 -138.71 -47.89
N VAL A 462 -70.86 -138.99 -48.44
CA VAL A 462 -70.66 -140.13 -49.34
C VAL A 462 -71.01 -141.44 -48.64
N SER A 463 -70.48 -141.70 -47.44
CA SER A 463 -70.79 -142.92 -46.67
C SER A 463 -72.27 -143.06 -46.31
N VAL A 464 -72.95 -141.96 -45.96
CA VAL A 464 -74.41 -141.98 -45.71
C VAL A 464 -75.17 -142.31 -46.99
N THR A 465 -74.76 -141.76 -48.14
CA THR A 465 -75.37 -142.05 -49.44
C THR A 465 -75.20 -143.54 -49.81
N GLU A 466 -74.00 -144.10 -49.65
CA GLU A 466 -73.72 -145.53 -49.83
C GLU A 466 -74.58 -146.41 -48.89
N THR A 467 -74.77 -145.97 -47.64
CA THR A 467 -75.63 -146.66 -46.67
C THR A 467 -77.10 -146.64 -47.12
N ILE A 468 -77.60 -145.52 -47.64
CA ILE A 468 -78.96 -145.41 -48.20
C ILE A 468 -79.12 -146.34 -49.41
N GLU A 469 -78.12 -146.43 -50.29
CA GLU A 469 -78.13 -147.39 -51.41
C GLU A 469 -78.20 -148.83 -50.92
N SER A 470 -77.39 -149.19 -49.93
CA SER A 470 -77.42 -150.52 -49.31
C SER A 470 -78.79 -150.84 -48.69
N ILE A 471 -79.43 -149.86 -48.03
CA ILE A 471 -80.79 -150.01 -47.48
C ILE A 471 -81.82 -150.25 -48.61
N LYS A 472 -81.69 -149.57 -49.75
CA LYS A 472 -82.56 -149.81 -50.92
C LYS A 472 -82.36 -151.21 -51.51
N GLU A 473 -81.12 -151.70 -51.55
CA GLU A 473 -80.85 -153.08 -51.96
C GLU A 473 -81.49 -154.09 -51.01
N ILE A 474 -81.42 -153.83 -49.69
CA ILE A 474 -82.10 -154.64 -48.67
C ILE A 474 -83.62 -154.59 -48.83
N GLU A 475 -84.20 -153.41 -49.11
CA GLU A 475 -85.63 -153.25 -49.38
C GLU A 475 -86.06 -154.10 -50.59
N LYS A 476 -85.29 -154.03 -51.69
CA LYS A 476 -85.52 -154.83 -52.90
C LYS A 476 -85.45 -156.33 -52.61
N ALA A 477 -84.42 -156.78 -51.89
CA ALA A 477 -84.29 -158.18 -51.48
C ALA A 477 -85.46 -158.61 -50.58
N SER A 478 -85.89 -157.75 -49.66
CA SER A 478 -87.04 -158.00 -48.77
C SER A 478 -88.36 -158.11 -49.55
N ALA A 479 -88.54 -157.30 -50.60
CA ALA A 479 -89.70 -157.40 -51.49
C ALA A 479 -89.72 -158.73 -52.26
N GLN A 480 -88.56 -159.20 -52.74
CA GLN A 480 -88.43 -160.53 -53.34
C GLN A 480 -88.75 -161.64 -52.33
N VAL A 481 -88.27 -161.51 -51.08
CA VAL A 481 -88.64 -162.44 -50.00
C VAL A 481 -90.17 -162.42 -49.76
N LYS A 482 -90.81 -161.25 -49.75
CA LYS A 482 -92.26 -161.13 -49.62
C LYS A 482 -93.01 -161.80 -50.77
N GLU A 483 -92.51 -161.69 -52.00
CA GLU A 483 -93.05 -162.40 -53.17
C GLU A 483 -92.93 -163.92 -53.00
N ILE A 484 -91.75 -164.42 -52.59
CA ILE A 484 -91.53 -165.84 -52.29
C ILE A 484 -92.47 -166.32 -51.18
N VAL A 485 -92.62 -165.57 -50.08
CA VAL A 485 -93.56 -165.88 -49.00
C VAL A 485 -95.01 -165.89 -49.50
N GLY A 486 -95.37 -164.99 -50.42
CA GLY A 486 -96.66 -165.01 -51.10
C GLY A 486 -96.88 -166.27 -51.93
N ILE A 487 -95.87 -166.69 -52.70
CA ILE A 487 -95.88 -167.97 -53.44
C ILE A 487 -96.01 -169.15 -52.46
N ILE A 488 -95.24 -169.18 -51.37
CA ILE A 488 -95.33 -170.22 -50.34
C ILE A 488 -96.73 -170.26 -49.72
N SER A 489 -97.32 -169.10 -49.43
CA SER A 489 -98.68 -169.01 -48.90
C SER A 489 -99.72 -169.56 -49.89
N ASN A 490 -99.56 -169.27 -51.19
CA ASN A 490 -100.40 -169.84 -52.24
C ASN A 490 -100.21 -171.37 -52.37
N ILE A 491 -98.97 -171.87 -52.29
CA ILE A 491 -98.66 -173.31 -52.29
C ILE A 491 -99.27 -173.97 -51.05
N ALA A 492 -99.16 -173.35 -49.87
CA ALA A 492 -99.75 -173.86 -48.63
C ALA A 492 -101.28 -173.91 -48.73
N ALA A 493 -101.92 -172.89 -49.31
CA ALA A 493 -103.36 -172.88 -49.57
C ALA A 493 -103.78 -173.96 -50.59
N GLN A 494 -103.01 -174.15 -51.67
CA GLN A 494 -103.22 -175.25 -52.61
C GLN A 494 -103.03 -176.62 -51.94
N THR A 495 -102.01 -176.78 -51.11
CA THR A 495 -101.73 -178.02 -50.35
C THR A 495 -102.86 -178.30 -49.35
N ASN A 496 -103.37 -177.27 -48.68
CA ASN A 496 -104.52 -177.37 -47.78
C ASN A 496 -105.79 -177.82 -48.53
N LEU A 497 -106.06 -177.27 -49.71
CA LEU A 497 -107.18 -177.71 -50.57
C LEU A 497 -106.97 -179.13 -51.12
N LEU A 498 -105.74 -179.48 -51.52
CA LEU A 498 -105.41 -180.83 -51.98
C LEU A 498 -105.61 -181.86 -50.87
N SER A 499 -105.21 -181.52 -49.64
CA SER A 499 -105.40 -182.35 -48.46
C SER A 499 -106.88 -182.49 -48.08
N ILE A 500 -107.69 -181.46 -48.31
CA ILE A 500 -109.15 -181.52 -48.12
C ILE A 500 -109.80 -182.44 -49.16
N ASN A 501 -109.40 -182.33 -50.44
CA ASN A 501 -109.92 -183.18 -51.51
C ASN A 501 -109.44 -184.63 -51.39
N ALA A 502 -108.30 -184.88 -50.75
CA ALA A 502 -107.81 -186.23 -50.48
C ALA A 502 -108.41 -186.87 -49.21
N SER A 503 -109.00 -186.06 -48.31
CA SER A 503 -109.66 -186.53 -47.09
C SER A 503 -111.15 -186.84 -47.26
N ILE A 504 -111.76 -186.39 -48.37
CA ILE A 504 -113.12 -186.74 -48.82
C ILE A 504 -113.01 -187.85 -49.84
#